data_AF-A0A0A9WMY2-F1
#
_entry.id   AF-A0A0A9WMY2-F1
#
_cell.length_a   1.000
_cell.length_b   1.000
_cell.length_c   1.000
_cell.angle_alpha   90.00
_cell.angle_beta   90.00
_cell.angle_gamma   90.00
#
_symmetry.space_group_name_H-M   'P 1'
#
loop_
_entity.id
_entity.type
_entity.pdbx_description
1 polymer ?
#
loop_
_entity_poly.entity_id
_entity_poly.type
_entity_poly.pdbx_seq_one_letter_code
_entity_poly.pdbx_strand_id
1 'polypeptide(L)'
;MSTAATMRVLNVLRHWVSKHSQDFEQDQRLKCLTIEFLEDIIYSPNLLPAEHKAASQLLKLITKEETESSRVDLDKLLALPQSPCKESIETLSALEIAEQMTYVDHQIFISIRSEEFLGQAWMKTDKATRAPHIILMTKRFNEVSQLVVSEIIRRSNMTARIHAIEKWAAVADISRCLHNFNGVLQVCAAFTNSSVFRLKKTWEKVSKTTKQTIEKLQTIVSSDGRFRNLRDALHRCDPPCIPYLGMYLTDLSFIEEGTPNFTEDGLLNFSKMRMIAHVIREIRHFQQTPYKIELIGKATDYLLDPSLLLDDDELYQMSLEIEPRTSRLSASTIQTLPSSSQNR
;
A
#
# COMPACT_ATOMS: atom_id res chain seq x y z
N MET A 1 31.19 35.21 -21.81
CA MET A 1 29.94 34.79 -22.50
C MET A 1 29.28 33.74 -21.64
N SER A 2 28.17 34.07 -20.99
CA SER A 2 27.32 33.07 -20.33
C SER A 2 26.78 32.12 -21.40
N THR A 3 26.79 30.83 -21.08
CA THR A 3 26.29 29.80 -21.98
C THR A 3 24.93 29.33 -21.47
N ALA A 4 24.06 28.90 -22.37
CA ALA A 4 22.83 28.20 -21.99
C ALA A 4 23.09 27.00 -21.04
N ALA A 5 24.33 26.50 -20.95
CA ALA A 5 24.73 25.45 -20.03
C ALA A 5 24.66 25.87 -18.56
N THR A 6 25.12 27.08 -18.18
CA THR A 6 25.09 27.54 -16.78
C THR A 6 23.66 27.57 -16.24
N MET A 7 22.73 28.16 -17.00
CA MET A 7 21.32 28.18 -16.63
C MET A 7 20.71 26.77 -16.55
N ARG A 8 21.14 25.83 -17.39
CA ARG A 8 20.70 24.43 -17.29
C ARG A 8 21.21 23.76 -16.01
N VAL A 9 22.46 23.99 -15.61
CA VAL A 9 23.02 23.49 -14.34
C VAL A 9 22.23 24.05 -13.15
N LEU A 10 21.97 25.36 -13.13
CA LEU A 10 21.16 25.98 -12.08
C LEU A 10 19.73 25.44 -12.05
N ASN A 11 19.14 25.09 -13.19
CA ASN A 11 17.83 24.46 -13.25
C ASN A 11 17.84 23.01 -12.72
N VAL A 12 18.91 22.25 -12.96
CA VAL A 12 19.09 20.91 -12.37
C VAL A 12 19.20 21.03 -10.86
N LEU A 13 20.04 21.93 -10.34
CA LEU A 13 20.15 22.18 -8.89
C LEU A 13 18.84 22.65 -8.28
N ARG A 14 18.08 23.50 -8.98
CA ARG A 14 16.73 23.90 -8.56
C ARG A 14 15.82 22.69 -8.40
N HIS A 15 15.82 21.79 -9.35
CA HIS A 15 14.99 20.59 -9.27
C HIS A 15 15.45 19.68 -8.14
N TRP A 16 16.77 19.47 -7.99
CA TRP A 16 17.35 18.65 -6.93
C TRP A 16 16.98 19.18 -5.55
N VAL A 17 17.29 20.45 -5.26
CA VAL A 17 17.01 21.07 -3.94
C VAL A 17 15.52 21.11 -3.64
N SER A 18 14.66 21.35 -4.63
CA SER A 18 13.21 21.50 -4.37
C SER A 18 12.40 20.20 -4.34
N LYS A 19 12.87 19.14 -5.01
CA LYS A 19 12.14 17.87 -5.16
C LYS A 19 12.82 16.69 -4.48
N HIS A 20 14.10 16.84 -4.14
CA HIS A 20 14.96 15.83 -3.54
C HIS A 20 15.83 16.47 -2.44
N SER A 21 15.24 17.31 -1.58
CA SER A 21 15.94 18.04 -0.50
C SER A 21 16.62 17.11 0.51
N GLN A 22 16.09 15.90 0.68
CA GLN A 22 16.57 14.88 1.59
C GLN A 22 18.04 14.50 1.37
N ASP A 23 18.54 14.58 0.14
CA ASP A 23 19.94 14.27 -0.17
C ASP A 23 20.87 15.27 0.55
N PHE A 24 20.44 16.53 0.67
CA PHE A 24 21.17 17.59 1.36
C PHE A 24 20.91 17.57 2.88
N GLU A 25 19.76 17.07 3.33
CA GLU A 25 19.46 16.92 4.76
C GLU A 25 20.26 15.76 5.40
N GLN A 26 20.45 14.67 4.65
CA GLN A 26 21.16 13.48 5.12
C GLN A 26 22.68 13.58 4.93
N ASP A 27 23.14 14.37 3.97
CA ASP A 27 24.56 14.61 3.71
C ASP A 27 24.90 16.10 3.87
N GLN A 28 25.35 16.45 5.07
CA GLN A 28 25.78 17.80 5.40
C GLN A 28 26.96 18.27 4.54
N ARG A 29 27.84 17.35 4.08
CA ARG A 29 28.95 17.70 3.20
C ARG A 29 28.43 18.08 1.82
N LEU A 30 27.50 17.32 1.26
CA LEU A 30 26.85 17.65 -0.02
C LEU A 30 26.16 19.02 0.07
N LYS A 31 25.46 19.29 1.18
CA LYS A 31 24.83 20.58 1.44
C LYS A 31 25.84 21.73 1.46
N CYS A 32 26.92 21.61 2.23
CA CYS A 32 27.97 22.63 2.30
C CYS A 32 28.62 22.87 0.93
N LEU A 33 29.01 21.82 0.21
CA LEU A 33 29.61 21.95 -1.13
C LEU A 33 28.67 22.65 -2.12
N THR A 34 27.36 22.37 -2.02
CA THR A 34 26.36 23.02 -2.88
C THR A 34 26.17 24.48 -2.52
N ILE A 35 26.21 24.84 -1.23
CA ILE A 35 26.17 26.22 -0.76
C ILE A 35 27.39 26.99 -1.26
N GLU A 36 28.60 26.47 -1.04
CA GLU A 36 29.86 27.08 -1.50
C GLU A 36 29.84 27.30 -3.02
N PHE A 37 29.39 26.30 -3.79
CA PHE A 37 29.23 26.42 -5.24
C PHE A 37 28.26 27.54 -5.66
N LEU A 38 27.13 27.69 -4.95
CA LEU A 38 26.16 28.74 -5.25
C LEU A 38 26.69 30.14 -4.89
N GLU A 39 27.46 30.26 -3.80
CA GLU A 39 28.13 31.50 -3.41
C GLU A 39 29.17 31.92 -4.45
N ASP A 40 30.01 31.00 -4.92
CA ASP A 40 30.98 31.25 -5.98
C ASP A 40 30.32 31.77 -7.27
N ILE A 41 29.15 31.23 -7.62
CA ILE A 41 28.37 31.71 -8.77
C ILE A 41 27.90 33.14 -8.55
N ILE A 42 27.40 33.48 -7.36
CA ILE A 42 26.88 34.83 -7.04
C ILE A 42 27.97 35.89 -7.17
N TYR A 43 29.20 35.59 -6.76
CA TYR A 43 30.32 36.54 -6.81
C TYR A 43 31.11 36.51 -8.14
N SER A 44 30.75 35.62 -9.08
CA SER A 44 31.46 35.51 -10.36
C SER A 44 31.19 36.72 -11.27
N PRO A 45 32.22 37.47 -11.70
CA PRO A 45 32.04 38.68 -12.51
C PRO A 45 31.66 38.40 -13.97
N ASN A 46 31.79 37.15 -14.43
CA ASN A 46 31.62 36.76 -15.83
C ASN A 46 30.22 36.22 -16.16
N LEU A 47 29.33 36.19 -15.18
CA LEU A 47 27.97 35.65 -15.29
C LEU A 47 26.93 36.76 -15.43
N LEU A 48 25.78 36.40 -15.97
CA LEU A 48 24.67 37.31 -16.21
C LEU A 48 23.87 37.56 -14.92
N PRO A 49 23.22 38.73 -14.79
CA PRO A 49 22.37 39.04 -13.64
C PRO A 49 21.27 38.00 -13.37
N ALA A 50 20.76 37.34 -14.42
CA ALA A 50 19.76 36.28 -14.30
C ALA A 50 20.32 35.02 -13.61
N GLU A 51 21.58 34.68 -13.86
CA GLU A 51 22.27 33.54 -13.25
C GLU A 51 22.56 33.81 -11.79
N HIS A 52 23.07 35.01 -11.47
CA HIS A 52 23.26 35.47 -10.09
C HIS A 52 21.94 35.40 -9.32
N LYS A 53 20.86 35.93 -9.90
CA LYS A 53 19.53 35.91 -9.28
C LYS A 53 19.04 34.48 -9.06
N ALA A 54 19.23 33.57 -10.02
CA ALA A 54 18.84 32.18 -9.88
C ALA A 54 19.65 31.48 -8.77
N ALA A 55 20.96 31.69 -8.70
CA ALA A 55 21.82 31.15 -7.65
C ALA A 55 21.44 31.70 -6.26
N SER A 56 21.21 33.00 -6.11
CA SER A 56 20.75 33.59 -4.84
C SER A 56 19.39 33.03 -4.38
N GLN A 57 18.48 32.75 -5.32
CA GLN A 57 17.21 32.10 -4.98
C GLN A 57 17.41 30.66 -4.48
N LEU A 58 18.31 29.91 -5.09
CA LEU A 58 18.65 28.55 -4.66
C LEU A 58 19.35 28.52 -3.33
N LEU A 59 20.29 29.45 -3.10
CA LEU A 59 20.98 29.58 -1.83
C LEU A 59 19.99 29.84 -0.70
N LYS A 60 19.01 30.73 -0.92
CA LYS A 60 17.90 30.94 0.03
C LYS A 60 17.06 29.69 0.24
N LEU A 61 16.84 28.88 -0.80
CA LEU A 61 16.03 27.68 -0.70
C LEU A 61 16.72 26.58 0.11
N ILE A 62 18.01 26.31 -0.16
CA ILE A 62 18.78 25.24 0.51
C ILE A 62 19.19 25.60 1.95
N THR A 63 19.29 26.89 2.26
CA THR A 63 19.59 27.38 3.62
C THR A 63 18.34 27.62 4.47
N LYS A 64 17.16 27.66 3.86
CA LYS A 64 15.91 27.79 4.61
C LYS A 64 15.73 26.55 5.48
N GLU A 65 15.70 26.74 6.79
CA GLU A 65 15.23 25.71 7.71
C GLU A 65 13.75 25.44 7.39
N GLU A 66 13.44 24.21 7.01
CA GLU A 66 12.04 23.81 6.81
C GLU A 66 11.32 23.98 8.16
N THR A 67 10.38 24.93 8.19
CA THR A 67 9.40 25.01 9.27
C THR A 67 8.62 23.71 9.23
N GLU A 68 8.65 22.92 10.31
CA GLU A 68 8.06 21.58 10.42
C GLU A 68 6.84 21.46 9.51
N SER A 69 7.03 20.76 8.39
CA SER A 69 5.96 20.56 7.43
C SER A 69 4.77 19.93 8.15
N SER A 70 3.56 20.24 7.71
CA SER A 70 2.30 19.64 8.17
C SER A 70 2.19 18.12 7.91
N ARG A 71 3.31 17.40 7.82
CA ARG A 71 3.36 15.96 7.64
C ARG A 71 2.96 15.29 8.93
N VAL A 72 2.05 14.34 8.82
CA VAL A 72 1.64 13.51 9.94
C VAL A 72 2.84 12.68 10.38
N ASP A 73 3.12 12.70 11.67
CA ASP A 73 4.12 11.84 12.30
C ASP A 73 3.62 10.39 12.26
N LEU A 74 4.21 9.58 11.38
CA LEU A 74 3.80 8.18 11.19
C LEU A 74 4.03 7.33 12.44
N ASP A 75 5.09 7.61 13.21
CA ASP A 75 5.38 6.85 14.43
C ASP A 75 4.31 7.13 15.49
N LYS A 76 3.82 8.37 15.58
CA LYS A 76 2.68 8.71 16.45
C LYS A 76 1.36 8.14 15.93
N LEU A 77 1.12 8.19 14.62
CA LEU A 77 -0.13 7.69 14.02
C LEU A 77 -0.26 6.17 14.18
N LEU A 78 0.83 5.45 14.00
CA LEU A 78 0.89 3.99 14.05
C LEU A 78 1.26 3.46 15.44
N ALA A 79 1.35 4.34 16.44
CA ALA A 79 1.61 3.96 17.81
C ALA A 79 0.52 2.99 18.28
N LEU A 80 0.95 1.97 19.03
CA LEU A 80 0.01 1.00 19.59
C LEU A 80 -0.96 1.69 20.54
N PRO A 81 -2.26 1.32 20.52
CA PRO A 81 -3.22 1.82 21.49
C PRO A 81 -2.74 1.51 22.92
N GLN A 82 -2.76 2.52 23.80
CA GLN A 82 -2.33 2.36 25.20
C GLN A 82 -3.31 1.54 26.05
N SER A 83 -4.53 1.35 25.56
CA SER A 83 -5.58 0.55 26.18
C SER A 83 -6.23 -0.36 25.14
N PRO A 84 -6.68 -1.58 25.52
CA PRO A 84 -7.39 -2.48 24.62
C PRO A 84 -8.54 -1.74 23.95
N CYS A 85 -8.68 -1.90 22.62
CA CYS A 85 -9.73 -1.21 21.90
C CYS A 85 -11.10 -1.66 22.41
N LYS A 86 -11.95 -0.70 22.79
CA LYS A 86 -13.33 -0.96 23.20
C LYS A 86 -14.27 -1.12 22.01
N GLU A 87 -13.82 -0.70 20.84
CA GLU A 87 -14.58 -0.79 19.60
C GLU A 87 -14.39 -2.17 18.96
N SER A 88 -15.37 -2.56 18.16
CA SER A 88 -15.32 -3.78 17.36
C SER A 88 -15.87 -3.52 15.97
N ILE A 89 -15.75 -4.51 15.09
CA ILE A 89 -16.42 -4.44 13.80
C ILE A 89 -17.94 -4.25 13.96
N GLU A 90 -18.58 -4.59 15.07
CA GLU A 90 -20.02 -4.37 15.28
C GLU A 90 -20.34 -2.91 15.60
N THR A 91 -19.50 -2.23 16.39
CA THR A 91 -19.77 -0.88 16.91
C THR A 91 -19.45 0.23 15.91
N LEU A 92 -18.40 0.06 15.11
CA LEU A 92 -17.98 1.06 14.11
C LEU A 92 -18.77 0.91 12.82
N SER A 93 -19.15 2.00 12.15
CA SER A 93 -19.78 1.90 10.83
C SER A 93 -18.78 1.44 9.75
N ALA A 94 -19.28 0.85 8.65
CA ALA A 94 -18.44 0.46 7.53
C ALA A 94 -17.73 1.67 6.89
N LEU A 95 -18.37 2.85 6.93
CA LEU A 95 -17.78 4.10 6.44
C LEU A 95 -16.59 4.54 7.31
N GLU A 96 -16.76 4.58 8.65
CA GLU A 96 -15.66 4.95 9.57
C GLU A 96 -14.45 4.03 9.38
N ILE A 97 -14.67 2.71 9.26
CA ILE A 97 -13.58 1.74 9.02
C ILE A 97 -12.90 2.02 7.68
N ALA A 98 -13.66 2.19 6.59
CA ALA A 98 -13.11 2.41 5.26
C ALA A 98 -12.35 3.75 5.15
N GLU A 99 -12.86 4.81 5.77
CA GLU A 99 -12.22 6.13 5.82
C GLU A 99 -10.92 6.07 6.61
N GLN A 100 -10.89 5.46 7.80
CA GLN A 100 -9.67 5.38 8.59
C GLN A 100 -8.64 4.41 8.00
N MET A 101 -9.07 3.31 7.38
CA MET A 101 -8.18 2.44 6.60
C MET A 101 -7.54 3.22 5.45
N THR A 102 -8.32 4.03 4.74
CA THR A 102 -7.83 4.90 3.66
C THR A 102 -6.91 6.00 4.17
N TYR A 103 -7.23 6.62 5.32
CA TYR A 103 -6.39 7.63 5.95
C TYR A 103 -5.01 7.07 6.28
N VAL A 104 -4.95 5.95 7.01
CA VAL A 104 -3.69 5.32 7.43
C VAL A 104 -2.87 4.86 6.22
N ASP A 105 -3.49 4.14 5.28
CA ASP A 105 -2.82 3.70 4.05
C ASP A 105 -2.26 4.89 3.26
N HIS A 106 -3.01 6.01 3.21
CA HIS A 106 -2.58 7.20 2.48
C HIS A 106 -1.37 7.85 3.13
N GLN A 107 -1.34 8.01 4.46
CA GLN A 107 -0.20 8.62 5.16
C GLN A 107 1.09 7.82 4.94
N ILE A 108 0.99 6.47 4.96
CA ILE A 108 2.13 5.61 4.63
C ILE A 108 2.52 5.79 3.17
N PHE A 109 1.56 5.72 2.24
CA PHE A 109 1.79 5.80 0.80
C PHE A 109 2.48 7.10 0.36
N ILE A 110 2.06 8.26 0.87
CA ILE A 110 2.68 9.55 0.51
C ILE A 110 4.05 9.77 1.16
N SER A 111 4.38 8.98 2.17
CA SER A 111 5.70 9.00 2.83
C SER A 111 6.75 8.18 2.09
N ILE A 112 6.33 7.29 1.16
CA ILE A 112 7.26 6.49 0.34
C ILE A 112 8.02 7.40 -0.61
N ARG A 113 9.34 7.44 -0.47
CA ARG A 113 10.21 8.27 -1.32
C ARG A 113 10.64 7.55 -2.60
N SER A 114 11.08 8.33 -3.59
CA SER A 114 11.47 7.79 -4.90
C SER A 114 12.68 6.85 -4.81
N GLU A 115 13.58 7.13 -3.88
CA GLU A 115 14.84 6.39 -3.68
C GLU A 115 14.59 4.98 -3.14
N GLU A 116 13.48 4.77 -2.42
CA GLU A 116 13.07 3.46 -1.92
C GLU A 116 12.73 2.49 -3.07
N PHE A 117 12.40 3.02 -4.25
CA PHE A 117 12.11 2.24 -5.46
C PHE A 117 13.35 1.89 -6.31
N LEU A 118 14.53 2.42 -5.97
CA LEU A 118 15.72 2.26 -6.81
C LEU A 118 16.53 1.02 -6.42
N GLY A 119 17.03 0.27 -7.42
CA GLY A 119 17.92 -0.86 -7.21
C GLY A 119 17.28 -2.02 -6.44
N GLN A 120 15.96 -2.17 -6.53
CA GLN A 120 15.16 -3.16 -5.79
C GLN A 120 15.42 -3.12 -4.28
N ALA A 121 15.55 -1.92 -3.69
CA ALA A 121 15.93 -1.75 -2.29
C ALA A 121 15.06 -2.58 -1.31
N TRP A 122 13.76 -2.69 -1.56
CA TRP A 122 12.82 -3.48 -0.75
C TRP A 122 13.09 -5.00 -0.75
N MET A 123 13.88 -5.50 -1.70
CA MET A 123 14.27 -6.93 -1.80
C MET A 123 15.66 -7.21 -1.22
N LYS A 124 16.41 -6.19 -0.83
CA LYS A 124 17.79 -6.35 -0.31
C LYS A 124 17.79 -6.65 1.20
N THR A 125 18.93 -7.10 1.71
CA THR A 125 19.10 -7.43 3.14
C THR A 125 18.96 -6.20 4.04
N ASP A 126 19.33 -5.03 3.52
CA ASP A 126 19.24 -3.71 4.17
C ASP A 126 17.92 -2.97 3.84
N LYS A 127 16.88 -3.69 3.41
CA LYS A 127 15.57 -3.11 3.05
C LYS A 127 14.94 -2.24 4.15
N ALA A 128 15.20 -2.54 5.42
CA ALA A 128 14.66 -1.78 6.55
C ALA A 128 15.19 -0.33 6.61
N THR A 129 16.41 -0.09 6.14
CA THR A 129 17.00 1.24 6.09
C THR A 129 16.78 1.91 4.73
N ARG A 130 16.84 1.14 3.63
CA ARG A 130 16.74 1.68 2.27
C ARG A 130 15.32 1.87 1.76
N ALA A 131 14.35 1.10 2.25
CA ALA A 131 12.97 1.14 1.80
C ALA A 131 11.97 1.04 2.98
N PRO A 132 12.15 1.83 4.07
CA PRO A 132 11.37 1.69 5.29
C PRO A 132 9.86 1.81 5.07
N HIS A 133 9.40 2.73 4.23
CA HIS A 133 7.97 2.98 4.02
C HIS A 133 7.34 1.97 3.07
N ILE A 134 8.10 1.44 2.09
CA ILE A 134 7.63 0.30 1.28
C ILE A 134 7.40 -0.93 2.16
N ILE A 135 8.34 -1.21 3.07
CA ILE A 135 8.21 -2.31 4.03
C ILE A 135 7.04 -2.06 4.98
N LEU A 136 6.86 -0.83 5.46
CA LEU A 136 5.74 -0.43 6.29
C LEU A 136 4.38 -0.62 5.58
N MET A 137 4.26 -0.18 4.32
CA MET A 137 3.06 -0.36 3.51
C MET A 137 2.72 -1.84 3.32
N THR A 138 3.74 -2.67 3.09
CA THR A 138 3.59 -4.13 2.95
C THR A 138 3.16 -4.78 4.27
N LYS A 139 3.78 -4.38 5.39
CA LYS A 139 3.42 -4.84 6.73
C LYS A 139 1.96 -4.49 7.02
N ARG A 140 1.57 -3.22 6.80
CA ARG A 140 0.21 -2.75 7.03
C ARG A 140 -0.82 -3.50 6.18
N PHE A 141 -0.51 -3.77 4.92
CA PHE A 141 -1.34 -4.60 4.04
C PHE A 141 -1.65 -5.96 4.67
N ASN A 142 -0.62 -6.65 5.17
CA ASN A 142 -0.79 -7.97 5.76
C ASN A 142 -1.58 -7.90 7.08
N GLU A 143 -1.30 -6.91 7.93
CA GLU A 143 -2.01 -6.71 9.20
C GLU A 143 -3.51 -6.45 9.00
N VAL A 144 -3.89 -5.61 8.03
CA VAL A 144 -5.32 -5.38 7.72
C VAL A 144 -5.97 -6.66 7.20
N SER A 145 -5.31 -7.39 6.29
CA SER A 145 -5.86 -8.65 5.78
C SER A 145 -6.03 -9.68 6.91
N GLN A 146 -5.04 -9.80 7.79
CA GLN A 146 -5.07 -10.67 8.96
C GLN A 146 -6.14 -10.26 9.98
N LEU A 147 -6.36 -8.96 10.20
CA LEU A 147 -7.45 -8.45 11.04
C LEU A 147 -8.80 -8.92 10.51
N VAL A 148 -9.06 -8.75 9.20
CA VAL A 148 -10.32 -9.18 8.56
C VAL A 148 -10.53 -10.68 8.73
N VAL A 149 -9.48 -11.49 8.49
CA VAL A 149 -9.54 -12.94 8.69
C VAL A 149 -9.82 -13.29 10.15
N SER A 150 -9.10 -12.66 11.09
CA SER A 150 -9.24 -12.88 12.54
C SER A 150 -10.64 -12.54 13.02
N GLU A 151 -11.23 -11.43 12.56
CA GLU A 151 -12.61 -11.08 12.84
C GLU A 151 -13.56 -12.20 12.36
N ILE A 152 -13.46 -12.64 11.10
CA ILE A 152 -14.37 -13.68 10.61
C ILE A 152 -14.21 -15.00 11.39
N ILE A 153 -12.98 -15.40 11.71
CA ILE A 153 -12.70 -16.67 12.40
C ILE A 153 -13.04 -16.64 13.89
N ARG A 154 -12.86 -15.52 14.61
CA ARG A 154 -13.22 -15.44 16.05
C ARG A 154 -14.71 -15.67 16.33
N ARG A 155 -15.57 -15.56 15.32
CA ARG A 155 -17.02 -15.70 15.47
C ARG A 155 -17.45 -17.16 15.34
N SER A 156 -17.69 -17.82 16.47
CA SER A 156 -18.26 -19.18 16.49
C SER A 156 -19.72 -19.24 16.02
N ASN A 157 -20.49 -18.17 16.25
CA ASN A 157 -21.87 -18.04 15.79
C ASN A 157 -21.95 -17.77 14.27
N MET A 158 -22.73 -18.59 13.55
CA MET A 158 -22.91 -18.49 12.10
C MET A 158 -23.45 -17.14 11.64
N THR A 159 -24.48 -16.61 12.31
CA THR A 159 -25.10 -15.33 11.96
C THR A 159 -24.12 -14.17 12.17
N ALA A 160 -23.36 -14.19 13.27
CA ALA A 160 -22.32 -13.20 13.52
C ALA A 160 -21.22 -13.22 12.43
N ARG A 161 -20.78 -14.41 11.99
CA ARG A 161 -19.82 -14.53 10.87
C ARG A 161 -20.35 -13.94 9.57
N ILE A 162 -21.60 -14.23 9.24
CA ILE A 162 -22.23 -13.71 8.02
C ILE A 162 -22.24 -12.18 8.06
N HIS A 163 -22.68 -11.59 9.16
CA HIS A 163 -22.69 -10.13 9.32
C HIS A 163 -21.28 -9.52 9.23
N ALA A 164 -20.26 -10.18 9.78
CA ALA A 164 -18.87 -9.73 9.66
C ALA A 164 -18.39 -9.73 8.19
N ILE A 165 -18.69 -10.80 7.43
CA ILE A 165 -18.37 -10.88 6.00
C ILE A 165 -19.10 -9.79 5.21
N GLU A 166 -20.39 -9.59 5.46
CA GLU A 166 -21.19 -8.57 4.77
C GLU A 166 -20.69 -7.15 5.08
N LYS A 167 -20.29 -6.90 6.33
CA LYS A 167 -19.73 -5.61 6.74
C LYS A 167 -18.37 -5.33 6.10
N TRP A 168 -17.47 -6.32 6.08
CA TRP A 168 -16.18 -6.16 5.39
C TRP A 168 -16.34 -6.01 3.87
N ALA A 169 -17.32 -6.67 3.26
CA ALA A 169 -17.64 -6.44 1.85
C ALA A 169 -18.12 -5.00 1.59
N ALA A 170 -18.91 -4.43 2.50
CA ALA A 170 -19.30 -3.02 2.45
C ALA A 170 -18.11 -2.08 2.64
N VAL A 171 -17.20 -2.37 3.60
CA VAL A 171 -15.95 -1.61 3.78
C VAL A 171 -15.15 -1.60 2.48
N ALA A 172 -14.97 -2.75 1.82
CA ALA A 172 -14.23 -2.86 0.58
C ALA A 172 -14.90 -2.09 -0.59
N ASP A 173 -16.22 -2.10 -0.70
CA ASP A 173 -16.92 -1.32 -1.73
C ASP A 173 -16.83 0.19 -1.47
N ILE A 174 -16.86 0.62 -0.20
CA ILE A 174 -16.61 2.02 0.17
C ILE A 174 -15.16 2.40 -0.15
N SER A 175 -14.18 1.55 0.16
CA SER A 175 -12.77 1.77 -0.23
C SER A 175 -12.60 1.90 -1.75
N ARG A 176 -13.34 1.12 -2.54
CA ARG A 176 -13.40 1.28 -4.01
C ARG A 176 -13.94 2.65 -4.40
N CYS A 177 -15.02 3.12 -3.77
CA CYS A 177 -15.58 4.45 -4.00
C CYS A 177 -14.62 5.58 -3.58
N LEU A 178 -13.78 5.35 -2.57
CA LEU A 178 -12.69 6.25 -2.16
C LEU A 178 -11.42 6.09 -3.02
N HIS A 179 -11.44 5.26 -4.07
CA HIS A 179 -10.27 4.93 -4.90
C HIS A 179 -9.07 4.39 -4.11
N ASN A 180 -9.31 3.79 -2.94
CA ASN A 180 -8.32 3.04 -2.18
C ASN A 180 -8.29 1.58 -2.66
N PHE A 181 -7.65 1.33 -3.79
CA PHE A 181 -7.54 -0.02 -4.37
C PHE A 181 -6.62 -0.93 -3.55
N ASN A 182 -5.68 -0.37 -2.80
CA ASN A 182 -4.92 -1.11 -1.80
C ASN A 182 -5.85 -1.73 -0.75
N GLY A 183 -6.75 -0.93 -0.17
CA GLY A 183 -7.77 -1.36 0.78
C GLY A 183 -8.76 -2.39 0.22
N VAL A 184 -9.20 -2.21 -1.03
CA VAL A 184 -10.03 -3.22 -1.72
C VAL A 184 -9.31 -4.58 -1.74
N LEU A 185 -8.02 -4.58 -2.11
CA LEU A 185 -7.25 -5.82 -2.20
C LEU A 185 -6.92 -6.42 -0.83
N GLN A 186 -6.66 -5.61 0.21
CA GLN A 186 -6.45 -6.09 1.59
C GLN A 186 -7.63 -6.96 2.05
N VAL A 187 -8.86 -6.47 1.84
CA VAL A 187 -10.10 -7.19 2.21
C VAL A 187 -10.37 -8.39 1.29
N CYS A 188 -10.17 -8.23 -0.03
CA CYS A 188 -10.36 -9.35 -0.96
C CYS A 188 -9.36 -10.50 -0.71
N ALA A 189 -8.12 -10.18 -0.33
CA ALA A 189 -7.12 -11.15 0.08
C ALA A 189 -7.57 -11.93 1.33
N ALA A 190 -8.23 -11.27 2.28
CA ALA A 190 -8.78 -11.93 3.47
C ALA A 190 -9.90 -12.93 3.12
N PHE A 191 -10.78 -12.59 2.17
CA PHE A 191 -11.83 -13.52 1.73
C PHE A 191 -11.31 -14.75 0.97
N THR A 192 -10.13 -14.63 0.36
CA THR A 192 -9.45 -15.74 -0.34
C THR A 192 -8.44 -16.47 0.53
N ASN A 193 -8.17 -15.98 1.75
CA ASN A 193 -7.35 -16.68 2.74
C ASN A 193 -7.94 -18.07 3.01
N SER A 194 -7.07 -19.08 3.12
CA SER A 194 -7.46 -20.48 3.24
C SER A 194 -8.40 -20.78 4.42
N SER A 195 -8.25 -20.05 5.54
CA SER A 195 -9.07 -20.20 6.74
C SER A 195 -10.49 -19.68 6.55
N VAL A 196 -10.68 -18.64 5.72
CA VAL A 196 -12.01 -18.05 5.43
C VAL A 196 -12.66 -18.74 4.22
N PHE A 197 -11.90 -18.94 3.14
CA PHE A 197 -12.41 -19.47 1.87
C PHE A 197 -13.01 -20.89 2.01
N ARG A 198 -12.53 -21.65 3.01
CA ARG A 198 -13.00 -23.02 3.29
C ARG A 198 -14.34 -23.11 4.01
N LEU A 199 -14.85 -22.02 4.60
CA LEU A 199 -16.11 -21.98 5.37
C LEU A 199 -17.35 -22.09 4.48
N LYS A 200 -17.51 -23.20 3.75
CA LYS A 200 -18.53 -23.37 2.71
C LYS A 200 -19.96 -23.19 3.25
N LYS A 201 -20.26 -23.67 4.45
CA LYS A 201 -21.62 -23.52 5.05
C LYS A 201 -21.91 -22.06 5.39
N THR A 202 -20.89 -21.32 5.84
CA THR A 202 -21.00 -19.88 6.07
C THR A 202 -21.23 -19.15 4.76
N TRP A 203 -20.39 -19.40 3.75
CA TRP A 203 -20.53 -18.78 2.42
C TRP A 203 -21.87 -19.07 1.78
N GLU A 204 -22.43 -20.28 1.89
CA GLU A 204 -23.77 -20.59 1.37
C GLU A 204 -24.85 -19.64 1.88
N LYS A 205 -24.76 -19.24 3.15
CA LYS A 205 -25.74 -18.36 3.82
C LYS A 205 -25.48 -16.86 3.62
N VAL A 206 -24.30 -16.45 3.18
CA VAL A 206 -24.05 -15.04 2.80
C VAL A 206 -24.98 -14.64 1.67
N SER A 207 -25.58 -13.44 1.77
CA SER A 207 -26.56 -12.95 0.80
C SER A 207 -26.00 -12.89 -0.62
N LYS A 208 -26.89 -13.10 -1.61
CA LYS A 208 -26.52 -13.07 -3.04
C LYS A 208 -25.94 -11.71 -3.44
N THR A 209 -26.49 -10.62 -2.92
CA THR A 209 -26.01 -9.26 -3.18
C THR A 209 -24.57 -9.09 -2.71
N THR A 210 -24.25 -9.49 -1.47
CA THR A 210 -22.89 -9.42 -0.94
C THR A 210 -21.90 -10.24 -1.77
N LYS A 211 -22.27 -11.47 -2.17
CA LYS A 211 -21.42 -12.30 -3.04
C LYS A 211 -21.10 -11.61 -4.36
N GLN A 212 -22.10 -11.03 -5.01
CA GLN A 212 -21.91 -10.28 -6.26
C GLN A 212 -21.00 -9.06 -6.07
N THR A 213 -21.11 -8.35 -4.93
CA THR A 213 -20.20 -7.26 -4.60
C THR A 213 -18.76 -7.76 -4.45
N ILE A 214 -18.55 -8.85 -3.70
CA ILE A 214 -17.22 -9.46 -3.52
C ILE A 214 -16.63 -9.89 -4.87
N GLU A 215 -17.40 -10.58 -5.72
CA GLU A 215 -16.95 -11.02 -7.05
C GLU A 215 -16.53 -9.83 -7.95
N LYS A 216 -17.31 -8.74 -7.94
CA LYS A 216 -16.95 -7.51 -8.68
C LYS A 216 -15.65 -6.90 -8.17
N LEU A 217 -15.49 -6.81 -6.84
CA LEU A 217 -14.28 -6.27 -6.23
C LEU A 217 -13.05 -7.13 -6.55
N GLN A 218 -13.17 -8.46 -6.41
CA GLN A 218 -12.12 -9.41 -6.77
C GLN A 218 -11.74 -9.34 -8.26
N THR A 219 -12.71 -9.09 -9.14
CA THR A 219 -12.44 -8.91 -10.57
C THR A 219 -11.59 -7.67 -10.83
N ILE A 220 -11.86 -6.56 -10.12
CA ILE A 220 -11.09 -5.32 -10.25
C ILE A 220 -9.64 -5.54 -9.82
N VAL A 221 -9.41 -6.19 -8.68
CA VAL A 221 -8.07 -6.37 -8.10
C VAL A 221 -7.39 -7.70 -8.46
N SER A 222 -7.95 -8.46 -9.41
CA SER A 222 -7.37 -9.73 -9.85
C SER A 222 -5.95 -9.54 -10.39
N SER A 223 -5.06 -10.48 -10.09
CA SER A 223 -3.70 -10.52 -10.63
C SER A 223 -3.64 -10.95 -12.11
N ASP A 224 -4.78 -11.37 -12.69
CA ASP A 224 -4.89 -11.77 -14.09
C ASP A 224 -4.34 -10.70 -15.04
N GLY A 225 -3.53 -11.15 -16.00
CA GLY A 225 -2.89 -10.27 -16.98
C GLY A 225 -1.98 -9.20 -16.35
N ARG A 226 -1.35 -9.50 -15.20
CA ARG A 226 -0.54 -8.56 -14.40
C ARG A 226 -1.36 -7.37 -13.91
N PHE A 227 -2.49 -7.66 -13.28
CA PHE A 227 -3.43 -6.67 -12.75
C PHE A 227 -4.07 -5.79 -13.82
N ARG A 228 -4.46 -6.37 -14.97
CA ARG A 228 -5.00 -5.60 -16.11
C ARG A 228 -6.19 -4.72 -15.72
N ASN A 229 -7.17 -5.29 -15.04
CA ASN A 229 -8.38 -4.56 -14.65
C ASN A 229 -8.09 -3.44 -13.65
N LEU A 230 -7.16 -3.67 -12.72
CA LEU A 230 -6.73 -2.65 -11.78
C LEU A 230 -5.97 -1.52 -12.50
N ARG A 231 -5.09 -1.83 -13.45
CA ARG A 231 -4.41 -0.81 -14.28
C ARG A 231 -5.42 0.01 -15.05
N ASP A 232 -6.41 -0.62 -15.69
CA ASP A 232 -7.47 0.07 -16.41
C ASP A 232 -8.29 0.98 -15.48
N ALA A 233 -8.55 0.55 -14.25
CA ALA A 233 -9.22 1.37 -13.23
C ALA A 233 -8.35 2.58 -12.83
N LEU A 234 -7.06 2.36 -12.57
CA LEU A 234 -6.11 3.42 -12.21
C LEU A 234 -5.93 4.45 -13.35
N HIS A 235 -5.89 4.01 -14.61
CA HIS A 235 -5.82 4.90 -15.77
C HIS A 235 -7.04 5.80 -15.96
N ARG A 236 -8.21 5.37 -15.44
CA ARG A 236 -9.47 6.13 -15.51
C ARG A 236 -9.77 6.90 -14.23
N CYS A 237 -8.88 6.80 -13.24
CA CYS A 237 -9.08 7.35 -11.90
C CYS A 237 -8.28 8.65 -11.75
N ASP A 238 -8.98 9.74 -11.46
CA ASP A 238 -8.31 10.95 -11.00
C ASP A 238 -7.98 10.85 -9.50
N PRO A 239 -6.82 11.35 -9.05
CA PRO A 239 -6.49 11.43 -7.62
C PRO A 239 -7.52 12.23 -6.80
N PRO A 240 -7.69 11.97 -5.49
CA PRO A 240 -6.89 11.09 -4.65
C PRO A 240 -7.17 9.60 -4.93
N CYS A 241 -6.11 8.79 -4.90
CA CYS A 241 -6.17 7.35 -5.13
C CYS A 241 -4.97 6.66 -4.47
N ILE A 242 -5.19 5.46 -3.93
CA ILE A 242 -4.13 4.61 -3.39
C ILE A 242 -4.07 3.33 -4.24
N PRO A 243 -3.06 3.18 -5.11
CA PRO A 243 -2.90 1.96 -5.88
C PRO A 243 -2.35 0.82 -5.03
N TYR A 244 -2.51 -0.43 -5.49
CA TYR A 244 -1.77 -1.55 -4.93
C TYR A 244 -0.29 -1.48 -5.33
N LEU A 245 0.57 -1.22 -4.35
CA LEU A 245 2.00 -0.97 -4.58
C LEU A 245 2.73 -2.17 -5.19
N GLY A 246 2.36 -3.40 -4.80
CA GLY A 246 3.02 -4.63 -5.25
C GLY A 246 3.03 -4.82 -6.78
N MET A 247 2.03 -4.27 -7.48
CA MET A 247 1.98 -4.23 -8.94
C MET A 247 3.17 -3.45 -9.53
N TYR A 248 3.43 -2.23 -9.02
CA TYR A 248 4.55 -1.42 -9.49
C TYR A 248 5.91 -1.97 -9.06
N LEU A 249 6.01 -2.55 -7.86
CA LEU A 249 7.24 -3.22 -7.40
C LEU A 249 7.60 -4.41 -8.31
N THR A 250 6.60 -5.13 -8.80
CA THR A 250 6.81 -6.22 -9.77
C THR A 250 7.32 -5.67 -11.11
N ASP A 251 6.74 -4.57 -11.61
CA ASP A 251 7.21 -3.93 -12.84
C ASP A 251 8.66 -3.43 -12.72
N LEU A 252 8.98 -2.76 -11.60
CA LEU A 252 10.34 -2.29 -11.32
C LEU A 252 11.34 -3.45 -11.24
N SER A 253 10.96 -4.56 -10.59
CA SER A 253 11.81 -5.76 -10.52
C SER A 253 12.09 -6.33 -11.91
N PHE A 254 11.05 -6.41 -12.74
CA PHE A 254 11.20 -6.90 -14.12
C PHE A 254 12.12 -6.00 -14.96
N ILE A 255 12.03 -4.68 -14.79
CA ILE A 255 12.92 -3.73 -15.48
C ILE A 255 14.37 -3.90 -14.99
N GLU A 256 14.55 -4.04 -13.68
CA GLU A 256 15.87 -4.16 -13.05
C GLU A 256 16.60 -5.43 -13.47
N GLU A 257 15.90 -6.56 -13.52
CA GLU A 257 16.44 -7.87 -13.87
C GLU A 257 16.55 -8.09 -15.39
N GLY A 258 15.59 -7.55 -16.15
CA GLY A 258 15.51 -7.74 -17.60
C GLY A 258 16.35 -6.77 -18.42
N THR A 259 16.88 -5.69 -17.81
CA THR A 259 17.64 -4.66 -18.54
C THR A 259 19.01 -4.42 -17.89
N PRO A 260 20.13 -4.52 -18.63
CA PRO A 260 21.46 -4.32 -18.07
C PRO A 260 21.71 -2.83 -17.73
N ASN A 261 22.50 -2.59 -16.68
CA ASN A 261 22.87 -1.24 -16.25
C ASN A 261 23.80 -0.52 -17.23
N PHE A 262 24.60 -1.28 -17.98
CA PHE A 262 25.53 -0.77 -18.97
C PHE A 262 25.22 -1.39 -20.33
N THR A 263 25.44 -0.60 -21.37
CA THR A 263 25.45 -1.06 -22.77
C THR A 263 26.69 -1.90 -23.04
N GLU A 264 26.71 -2.59 -24.19
CA GLU A 264 27.87 -3.39 -24.61
C GLU A 264 29.15 -2.54 -24.74
N ASP A 265 29.02 -1.26 -25.07
CA ASP A 265 30.11 -0.29 -25.14
C ASP A 265 30.57 0.24 -23.76
N GLY A 266 30.01 -0.29 -22.67
CA GLY A 266 30.33 0.15 -21.29
C GLY A 266 29.69 1.48 -20.87
N LEU A 267 28.81 2.07 -21.69
CA LEU A 267 28.07 3.30 -21.34
C LEU A 267 26.87 2.99 -20.44
N LEU A 268 26.53 3.90 -19.52
CA LEU A 268 25.34 3.78 -18.68
C LEU A 268 24.06 3.67 -19.53
N ASN A 269 23.24 2.67 -19.26
CA ASN A 269 22.01 2.44 -20.00
C ASN A 269 20.89 3.40 -19.55
N PHE A 270 20.82 4.55 -20.19
CA PHE A 270 19.79 5.56 -19.90
C PHE A 270 18.38 5.15 -20.34
N SER A 271 18.23 4.07 -21.14
CA SER A 271 16.92 3.50 -21.45
C SER A 271 16.32 2.82 -20.21
N LYS A 272 17.13 2.04 -19.49
CA LYS A 272 16.74 1.44 -18.21
C LYS A 272 16.29 2.50 -17.20
N MET A 273 17.09 3.56 -17.05
CA MET A 273 16.79 4.66 -16.13
C MET A 273 15.46 5.35 -16.46
N ARG A 274 15.17 5.54 -17.76
CA ARG A 274 13.89 6.11 -18.22
C ARG A 274 12.70 5.21 -17.91
N MET A 275 12.84 3.89 -18.06
CA MET A 275 11.78 2.93 -17.73
C MET A 275 11.45 2.96 -16.24
N ILE A 276 12.47 2.92 -15.37
CA ILE A 276 12.31 3.03 -13.91
C ILE A 276 11.64 4.36 -13.54
N ALA A 277 12.14 5.47 -14.07
CA ALA A 277 11.60 6.80 -13.79
C ALA A 277 10.13 6.94 -14.23
N HIS A 278 9.72 6.25 -15.31
CA HIS A 278 8.33 6.27 -15.77
C HIS A 278 7.39 5.65 -14.73
N VAL A 279 7.75 4.50 -14.17
CA VAL A 279 6.96 3.81 -13.15
C VAL A 279 6.87 4.66 -11.87
N ILE A 280 8.01 5.18 -11.40
CA ILE A 280 8.03 6.05 -10.20
C ILE A 280 7.18 7.31 -10.42
N ARG A 281 7.20 7.89 -11.62
CA ARG A 281 6.39 9.07 -11.94
C ARG A 281 4.90 8.80 -11.86
N GLU A 282 4.43 7.60 -12.22
CA GLU A 282 3.03 7.21 -12.05
C GLU A 282 2.67 7.09 -10.57
N ILE A 283 3.52 6.46 -9.75
CA ILE A 283 3.31 6.39 -8.30
C ILE A 283 3.21 7.80 -7.71
N ARG A 284 4.16 8.68 -8.06
CA ARG A 284 4.20 10.07 -7.59
C ARG A 284 3.00 10.90 -8.04
N HIS A 285 2.34 10.54 -9.13
CA HIS A 285 1.11 11.23 -9.55
C HIS A 285 0.01 11.04 -8.50
N PHE A 286 -0.15 9.82 -7.98
CA PHE A 286 -1.14 9.51 -6.95
C PHE A 286 -0.77 10.06 -5.56
N GLN A 287 0.52 10.30 -5.28
CA GLN A 287 0.97 10.87 -4.01
C GLN A 287 0.69 12.39 -3.85
N GLN A 288 0.27 13.09 -4.91
CA GLN A 288 0.18 14.56 -4.90
C GLN A 288 -1.12 15.11 -4.30
N THR A 289 -2.22 14.34 -4.39
CA THR A 289 -3.54 14.81 -3.97
C THR A 289 -3.92 14.19 -2.64
N PRO A 290 -4.08 14.99 -1.57
CA PRO A 290 -4.46 14.47 -0.26
C PRO A 290 -5.93 14.06 -0.21
N TYR A 291 -6.23 13.07 0.61
CA TYR A 291 -7.61 12.77 1.02
C TYR A 291 -8.13 13.83 2.00
N LYS A 292 -9.42 14.16 1.88
CA LYS A 292 -10.14 15.02 2.84
C LYS A 292 -10.85 14.16 3.89
N ILE A 293 -10.07 13.34 4.59
CA ILE A 293 -10.54 12.46 5.65
C ILE A 293 -9.93 12.94 6.96
N GLU A 294 -10.78 13.15 7.97
CA GLU A 294 -10.32 13.49 9.31
C GLU A 294 -9.96 12.24 10.10
N LEU A 295 -8.96 12.35 10.98
CA LEU A 295 -8.54 11.26 11.84
C LEU A 295 -9.62 10.96 12.89
N ILE A 296 -10.07 9.72 12.95
CA ILE A 296 -11.00 9.21 13.97
C ILE A 296 -10.23 8.22 14.84
N GLY A 297 -9.83 8.67 16.03
CA GLY A 297 -8.99 7.90 16.96
C GLY A 297 -9.54 6.50 17.24
N LYS A 298 -10.81 6.40 17.67
CA LYS A 298 -11.45 5.10 18.01
C LYS A 298 -11.40 4.05 16.90
N ALA A 299 -11.56 4.45 15.64
CA ALA A 299 -11.54 3.55 14.49
C ALA A 299 -10.11 3.24 14.06
N THR A 300 -9.20 4.19 14.21
CA THR A 300 -7.76 3.98 13.99
C THR A 300 -7.18 3.01 15.02
N ASP A 301 -7.53 3.17 16.30
CA ASP A 301 -7.11 2.29 17.39
C ASP A 301 -7.59 0.86 17.14
N TYR A 302 -8.86 0.67 16.72
CA TYR A 302 -9.39 -0.63 16.31
C TYR A 302 -8.58 -1.26 15.16
N LEU A 303 -8.29 -0.47 14.13
CA LEU A 303 -7.54 -0.92 12.96
C LEU A 303 -6.06 -1.26 13.24
N LEU A 304 -5.51 -0.74 14.34
CA LEU A 304 -4.10 -0.90 14.73
C LEU A 304 -3.91 -1.81 15.96
N ASP A 305 -4.98 -2.34 16.56
CA ASP A 305 -4.89 -3.16 17.76
C ASP A 305 -4.32 -4.56 17.44
N PRO A 306 -3.09 -4.89 17.90
CA PRO A 306 -2.46 -6.17 17.61
C PRO A 306 -3.13 -7.33 18.33
N SER A 307 -3.88 -7.08 19.42
CA SER A 307 -4.59 -8.14 20.16
C SER A 307 -5.74 -8.76 19.35
N LEU A 308 -6.19 -8.06 18.31
CA LEU A 308 -7.21 -8.53 17.38
C LEU A 308 -6.65 -9.46 16.30
N LEU A 309 -5.33 -9.57 16.14
CA LEU A 309 -4.68 -10.45 15.18
C LEU A 309 -4.48 -11.86 15.77
N LEU A 310 -4.89 -12.88 15.02
CA LEU A 310 -4.58 -14.29 15.28
C LEU A 310 -3.45 -14.73 14.36
N ASP A 311 -2.56 -15.61 14.81
CA ASP A 311 -1.55 -16.17 13.93
C ASP A 311 -2.13 -17.16 12.90
N ASP A 312 -1.38 -17.47 11.84
CA ASP A 312 -1.88 -18.29 10.72
C ASP A 312 -2.28 -19.71 11.15
N ASP A 313 -1.57 -20.29 12.13
CA ASP A 313 -1.84 -21.64 12.62
C ASP A 313 -3.12 -21.67 13.48
N GLU A 314 -3.28 -20.69 14.37
CA GLU A 314 -4.50 -20.44 15.16
C GLU A 314 -5.70 -20.22 14.25
N LEU A 315 -5.56 -19.36 13.23
CA LEU A 315 -6.61 -19.08 12.25
C LEU A 315 -7.10 -20.35 11.54
N TYR A 316 -6.16 -21.19 11.10
CA TYR A 316 -6.51 -22.40 10.38
C TYR A 316 -7.16 -23.43 11.32
N GLN A 317 -6.62 -23.58 12.52
CA GLN A 317 -7.15 -24.50 13.53
C GLN A 317 -8.57 -24.10 13.97
N MET A 318 -8.79 -22.83 14.31
CA MET A 318 -10.13 -22.33 14.66
C MET A 318 -11.11 -22.46 13.49
N SER A 319 -10.67 -22.24 12.25
CA SER A 319 -11.51 -22.49 11.06
C SER A 319 -11.96 -23.95 10.97
N LEU A 320 -11.08 -24.92 11.26
CA LEU A 320 -11.42 -26.34 11.29
C LEU A 320 -12.43 -26.68 12.40
N GLU A 321 -12.35 -26.01 13.53
CA GLU A 321 -13.32 -26.18 14.64
C GLU A 321 -14.70 -25.63 14.26
N ILE A 322 -14.75 -24.49 13.58
CA ILE A 322 -15.99 -23.86 13.11
C ILE A 322 -16.68 -24.69 12.03
N GLU A 323 -15.91 -25.15 11.03
CA GLU A 323 -16.40 -26.03 9.97
C GLU A 323 -15.42 -27.18 9.72
N PRO A 324 -15.60 -28.34 10.39
CA PRO A 324 -14.75 -29.51 10.22
C PRO A 324 -14.74 -30.02 8.78
N ARG A 325 -13.61 -30.61 8.37
CA ARG A 325 -13.52 -31.28 7.07
C ARG A 325 -14.54 -32.41 7.02
N THR A 326 -15.38 -32.43 5.98
CA THR A 326 -16.30 -33.54 5.76
C THR A 326 -15.48 -34.80 5.47
N SER A 327 -15.53 -35.79 6.37
CA SER A 327 -14.89 -37.08 6.15
C SER A 327 -15.64 -37.81 5.03
N ARG A 328 -14.94 -38.21 3.96
CA ARG A 328 -15.51 -38.99 2.83
C ARG A 328 -16.17 -40.31 3.27
N LEU A 329 -15.94 -40.75 4.51
CA LEU A 329 -16.42 -42.02 5.07
C LEU A 329 -17.78 -41.94 5.78
N SER A 330 -18.37 -40.75 5.94
CA SER A 330 -19.67 -40.59 6.65
C SER A 330 -20.89 -40.63 5.72
N ALA A 331 -20.69 -40.63 4.40
CA ALA A 331 -21.79 -40.63 3.42
C ALA A 331 -22.27 -42.03 2.99
N SER A 332 -21.67 -43.11 3.49
CA SER A 332 -21.92 -44.48 3.00
C SER A 332 -22.72 -45.40 3.94
N THR A 333 -23.26 -44.91 5.06
CA THR A 333 -23.95 -45.80 6.02
C THR A 333 -25.36 -45.34 6.37
N ILE A 334 -26.23 -45.16 5.36
CA ILE A 334 -27.68 -45.36 5.51
C ILE A 334 -28.24 -45.87 4.18
N GLN A 335 -28.04 -47.15 3.88
CA GLN A 335 -29.00 -47.92 3.09
C GLN A 335 -29.44 -49.09 3.94
N THR A 336 -30.54 -48.87 4.66
CA THR A 336 -31.35 -49.91 5.28
C THR A 336 -31.78 -50.88 4.18
N LEU A 337 -31.28 -52.12 4.22
CA LEU A 337 -31.82 -53.22 3.41
C LEU A 337 -33.28 -53.49 3.81
N PRO A 338 -34.20 -53.73 2.86
CA PRO A 338 -35.52 -54.24 3.19
C PRO A 338 -35.43 -55.70 3.61
N SER A 339 -36.12 -56.02 4.71
CA SER A 339 -36.43 -57.37 5.16
C SER A 339 -37.25 -58.12 4.10
N SER A 340 -36.72 -59.22 3.56
CA SER A 340 -37.48 -60.17 2.76
C SER A 340 -37.84 -61.40 3.60
N SER A 341 -39.05 -61.36 4.15
CA SER A 341 -39.78 -62.52 4.65
C SER A 341 -40.30 -63.35 3.47
N GLN A 342 -40.06 -64.66 3.53
CA GLN A 342 -40.90 -65.78 3.06
C GLN A 342 -41.51 -65.71 1.65
N ASN A 343 -41.09 -66.63 0.78
CA ASN A 343 -42.02 -67.63 0.22
C ASN A 343 -41.29 -68.78 -0.50
N ARG A 344 -41.64 -69.99 -0.04
CA ARG A 344 -41.30 -71.36 -0.49
C ARG A 344 -40.08 -72.04 0.11
#